data_AF-A0A933E6N5-F1
#
_entry.id   AF-A0A933E6N5-F1
#
_cell.length_a   1.000
_cell.length_b   1.000
_cell.length_c   1.000
_cell.angle_alpha   90.00
_cell.angle_beta   90.00
_cell.angle_gamma   90.00
#
_symmetry.space_group_name_H-M   'P 1'
#
loop_
_entity.id
_entity.type
_entity.pdbx_description
1 polymer ?
#
loop_
_entity_poly.entity_id
_entity_poly.type
_entity_poly.pdbx_seq_one_letter_code
_entity_poly.pdbx_strand_id
1 'polypeptide(L)'
;MIGRSGGVHGPSRPASRPADVAEYDKAIEDLKRVGVIHRIDVSLNRVYVTDAWLPATVEEKRTMGHVFATYIGHHKGTGLNWCDVMHFATGRRLAKYSQSLGFEQFE
;
A
#
# COMPACT_ATOMS: atom_id res chain seq x y z
N MET A 1 -42.55 19.45 -16.46
CA MET A 1 -41.92 20.13 -15.32
C MET A 1 -40.66 19.36 -14.97
N ILE A 2 -39.51 20.02 -14.94
CA ILE A 2 -38.15 19.44 -14.77
C ILE A 2 -37.81 19.39 -13.27
N GLY A 3 -37.11 18.34 -12.82
CA GLY A 3 -36.39 18.30 -11.54
C GLY A 3 -35.80 16.89 -11.27
N ARG A 4 -34.57 16.60 -11.75
CA ARG A 4 -33.30 16.53 -11.00
C ARG A 4 -33.23 15.36 -9.99
N SER A 5 -32.45 14.32 -10.28
CA SER A 5 -31.07 14.10 -9.75
C SER A 5 -31.05 13.98 -8.22
N GLY A 6 -30.54 12.95 -7.56
CA GLY A 6 -29.70 11.81 -7.89
C GLY A 6 -29.30 11.19 -6.54
N GLY A 7 -28.84 9.94 -6.54
CA GLY A 7 -28.44 9.28 -5.31
C GLY A 7 -27.89 7.90 -5.60
N VAL A 8 -26.76 7.86 -6.30
CA VAL A 8 -25.93 6.64 -6.37
C VAL A 8 -25.43 6.36 -4.94
N HIS A 9 -26.09 5.44 -4.26
CA HIS A 9 -25.51 4.74 -3.12
C HIS A 9 -24.29 3.97 -3.65
N GLY A 10 -23.11 4.61 -3.60
CA GLY A 10 -21.86 3.88 -3.70
C GLY A 10 -21.80 2.88 -2.55
N PRO A 11 -21.30 1.65 -2.77
CA PRO A 11 -21.14 0.70 -1.67
C PRO A 11 -20.20 1.32 -0.64
N SER A 12 -20.69 1.54 0.58
CA SER A 12 -19.87 1.87 1.73
C SER A 12 -18.78 0.81 1.85
N ARG A 13 -17.53 1.18 1.57
CA ARG A 13 -16.39 0.29 1.80
C ARG A 13 -16.41 -0.12 3.28
N PRO A 14 -16.21 -1.41 3.60
CA PRO A 14 -15.98 -1.79 4.99
C PRO A 14 -14.75 -1.02 5.46
N ALA A 15 -14.93 -0.16 6.47
CA ALA A 15 -13.80 0.40 7.19
C ALA A 15 -12.99 -0.77 7.74
N SER A 16 -11.69 -0.83 7.43
CA SER A 16 -10.78 -1.83 7.99
C SER A 16 -10.96 -1.86 9.50
N ARG A 17 -11.12 -3.06 10.09
CA ARG A 17 -11.37 -3.15 11.53
C ARG A 17 -10.13 -2.66 12.29
N PRO A 18 -10.29 -2.05 13.48
CA PRO A 18 -9.15 -1.54 14.26
C PRO A 18 -8.08 -2.60 14.58
N ALA A 19 -8.49 -3.86 14.73
CA ALA A 19 -7.58 -4.99 14.97
C ALA A 19 -6.65 -5.27 13.78
N ASP A 20 -7.14 -5.10 12.55
CA ASP A 20 -6.36 -5.36 11.34
C ASP A 20 -5.28 -4.28 11.15
N VAL A 21 -5.59 -3.03 11.52
CA VAL A 21 -4.66 -1.89 11.40
C VAL A 21 -3.43 -2.05 12.30
N ALA A 22 -3.63 -2.45 13.56
CA ALA A 22 -2.52 -2.65 14.49
C ALA A 22 -1.57 -3.78 14.05
N GLU A 23 -2.11 -4.80 13.38
CA GLU A 23 -1.31 -5.88 12.78
C GLU A 23 -0.44 -5.37 11.63
N TYR A 24 -0.99 -4.51 10.76
CA TYR A 24 -0.22 -3.90 9.66
C TYR A 24 0.85 -2.92 10.17
N ASP A 25 0.56 -2.10 11.18
CA ASP A 25 1.55 -1.21 11.79
C ASP A 25 2.72 -2.03 12.36
N LYS A 26 2.43 -3.13 13.06
CA LYS A 26 3.46 -4.04 13.57
C LYS A 26 4.28 -4.66 12.44
N ALA A 27 3.63 -5.13 11.38
CA ALA A 27 4.31 -5.71 10.22
C ALA A 27 5.25 -4.70 9.54
N ILE A 28 4.84 -3.43 9.43
CA ILE A 28 5.70 -2.35 8.93
C ILE A 28 6.93 -2.14 9.82
N GLU A 29 6.75 -2.12 11.14
CA GLU A 29 7.88 -1.98 12.08
C GLU A 29 8.83 -3.17 12.02
N ASP A 30 8.31 -4.39 11.87
CA ASP A 30 9.14 -5.58 11.68
C ASP A 30 9.94 -5.50 10.37
N LEU A 31 9.32 -5.06 9.27
CA LEU A 31 9.99 -4.87 7.97
C LEU A 31 11.04 -3.75 7.97
N LYS A 32 10.83 -2.69 8.76
CA LYS A 32 11.88 -1.67 9.01
C LYS A 32 13.03 -2.26 9.82
N ARG A 33 12.73 -3.04 10.86
CA ARG A 33 13.72 -3.64 11.76
C ARG A 33 14.64 -4.63 11.05
N VAL A 34 14.10 -5.42 10.12
CA VAL A 34 14.91 -6.34 9.29
C VAL A 34 15.55 -5.64 8.07
N GLY A 35 15.35 -4.33 7.92
CA GLY A 35 16.02 -3.51 6.92
C GLY A 35 15.42 -3.59 5.51
N VAL A 36 14.23 -4.16 5.32
CA VAL A 36 13.54 -4.17 4.01
C VAL A 36 13.03 -2.78 3.65
N ILE A 37 12.42 -2.09 4.61
CA ILE A 37 11.88 -0.74 4.40
C ILE A 37 12.93 0.28 4.85
N HIS A 38 13.33 1.16 3.94
CA HIS A 38 14.15 2.33 4.28
C HIS A 38 13.28 3.49 4.79
N ARG A 39 12.20 3.83 4.07
CA ARG A 39 11.25 4.87 4.49
C ARG A 39 9.90 4.73 3.79
N ILE A 40 8.86 5.33 4.35
CA ILE A 40 7.52 5.40 3.75
C ILE A 40 7.12 6.87 3.60
N ASP A 41 6.67 7.25 2.41
CA ASP A 41 6.05 8.54 2.14
C ASP A 41 4.56 8.34 1.84
N VAL A 42 3.75 8.54 2.87
CA VAL A 42 2.30 8.38 2.82
C VAL A 42 1.66 9.43 1.91
N SER A 43 2.23 10.64 1.83
CA SER A 43 1.68 11.72 1.01
C SER A 43 1.71 11.35 -0.48
N LEU A 44 2.77 10.67 -0.91
CA LEU A 44 2.98 10.23 -2.29
C LEU A 44 2.52 8.79 -2.57
N ASN A 45 2.04 8.06 -1.55
CA ASN A 45 1.78 6.62 -1.59
C ASN A 45 3.03 5.82 -2.05
N ARG A 46 4.20 6.17 -1.52
CA ARG A 46 5.47 5.54 -1.90
C ARG A 46 6.12 4.84 -0.73
N VAL A 47 6.60 3.62 -0.95
CA VAL A 47 7.47 2.90 -0.04
C VAL A 47 8.85 2.78 -0.67
N TYR A 48 9.87 3.18 0.05
CA TYR A 48 11.25 3.06 -0.38
C TYR A 48 11.87 1.85 0.31
N VAL A 49 12.27 0.85 -0.48
CA VAL A 49 12.84 -0.42 -0.02
C VAL A 49 14.33 -0.53 -0.35
N THR A 50 15.03 -1.35 0.41
CA THR A 50 16.45 -1.69 0.18
C THR A 50 16.60 -2.91 -0.73
N ASP A 51 17.84 -3.33 -0.99
CA ASP A 51 18.16 -4.56 -1.72
C ASP A 51 17.57 -5.83 -1.06
N ALA A 52 17.24 -5.79 0.23
CA ALA A 52 16.59 -6.92 0.92
C ALA A 52 15.21 -7.27 0.33
N TRP A 53 14.60 -6.38 -0.45
CA TRP A 53 13.39 -6.66 -1.23
C TRP A 53 13.64 -7.59 -2.42
N LEU A 54 14.81 -7.50 -3.06
CA LEU A 54 15.09 -8.15 -4.34
C LEU A 54 14.96 -9.68 -4.31
N PRO A 55 15.52 -10.41 -3.32
CA PRO A 55 15.47 -11.88 -3.30
C PRO A 55 14.08 -12.44 -2.96
N ALA A 56 13.14 -11.62 -2.48
CA ALA A 56 11.80 -12.09 -2.13
C ALA A 56 11.05 -12.59 -3.38
N THR A 57 10.25 -13.63 -3.20
CA THR A 57 9.36 -14.18 -4.23
C THR A 57 8.28 -13.17 -4.63
N VAL A 58 7.66 -13.39 -5.79
CA VAL A 58 6.54 -12.54 -6.26
C VAL A 58 5.38 -12.54 -5.27
N GLU A 59 5.11 -13.68 -4.62
CA GLU A 59 4.03 -13.79 -3.65
C GLU A 59 4.33 -13.04 -2.34
N GLU A 60 5.55 -13.14 -1.83
CA GLU A 60 5.98 -12.34 -0.67
C GLU A 60 5.94 -10.84 -0.98
N LYS A 61 6.40 -10.43 -2.17
CA LYS A 61 6.32 -9.04 -2.64
C LYS A 61 4.89 -8.54 -2.75
N ARG A 62 3.97 -9.38 -3.24
CA ARG A 62 2.54 -9.05 -3.28
C ARG A 62 1.96 -8.88 -1.87
N THR A 63 2.29 -9.78 -0.94
CA THR A 63 1.85 -9.71 0.46
C THR A 63 2.37 -8.45 1.14
N MET A 64 3.67 -8.15 1.01
CA MET A 64 4.25 -6.90 1.49
C MET A 64 3.59 -5.68 0.84
N GLY A 65 3.34 -5.71 -0.46
CA GLY A 65 2.63 -4.66 -1.18
C GLY A 65 1.23 -4.40 -0.63
N HIS A 66 0.50 -5.45 -0.24
CA HIS A 66 -0.80 -5.32 0.43
C HIS A 66 -0.66 -4.62 1.78
N VAL A 67 0.30 -5.06 2.61
CA VAL A 67 0.60 -4.44 3.92
C VAL A 67 0.92 -2.95 3.75
N PHE A 68 1.79 -2.61 2.78
CA PHE A 68 2.20 -1.24 2.49
C PHE A 68 1.02 -0.36 2.08
N ALA A 69 0.20 -0.85 1.15
CA ALA A 69 -0.95 -0.13 0.63
C ALA A 69 -2.02 0.11 1.70
N THR A 70 -2.25 -0.87 2.57
CA THR A 70 -3.20 -0.74 3.68
C THR A 70 -2.69 0.24 4.75
N TYR A 71 -1.40 0.16 5.12
CA TYR A 71 -0.77 1.14 6.00
C TYR A 71 -0.91 2.56 5.44
N ILE A 72 -0.51 2.77 4.18
CA ILE A 72 -0.61 4.08 3.53
C ILE A 72 -2.05 4.57 3.47
N GLY A 73 -2.99 3.74 3.02
CA GLY A 73 -4.40 4.12 2.90
C GLY A 73 -5.02 4.53 4.23
N HIS A 74 -4.65 3.83 5.31
CA HIS A 74 -5.05 4.14 6.68
C HIS A 74 -4.45 5.45 7.18
N HIS A 75 -3.12 5.59 7.16
CA HIS A 75 -2.42 6.77 7.68
C HIS A 75 -2.71 8.04 6.86
N LYS A 76 -3.09 7.89 5.59
CA LYS A 76 -3.54 9.01 4.74
C LYS A 76 -5.01 9.39 4.98
N GLY A 77 -5.80 8.54 5.61
CA GLY A 77 -7.24 8.73 5.83
C GLY A 77 -8.09 8.68 4.55
N THR A 78 -7.56 8.17 3.44
CA THR A 78 -8.28 8.12 2.15
C THR A 78 -9.06 6.82 1.95
N GLY A 79 -8.68 5.75 2.65
CA GLY A 79 -9.20 4.41 2.42
C GLY A 79 -8.91 3.87 1.02
N LEU A 80 -7.99 4.51 0.27
CA LEU A 80 -7.50 4.05 -1.02
C LEU A 80 -6.18 3.31 -0.80
N ASN A 81 -6.27 1.99 -0.81
CA ASN A 81 -5.13 1.12 -0.54
C ASN A 81 -4.35 0.85 -1.83
N TRP A 82 -3.35 1.69 -2.09
CA TRP A 82 -2.37 1.46 -3.15
C TRP A 82 -1.02 2.07 -2.78
N CYS A 83 0.05 1.55 -3.37
CA CYS A 83 1.39 2.11 -3.20
C CYS A 83 2.30 1.82 -4.39
N ASP A 84 3.27 2.70 -4.57
CA ASP A 84 4.46 2.48 -5.39
C ASP A 84 5.61 2.01 -4.52
N VAL A 85 6.25 0.92 -4.92
CA VAL A 85 7.46 0.41 -4.29
C VAL A 85 8.66 0.89 -5.10
N MET A 86 9.52 1.66 -4.45
CA MET A 86 10.68 2.33 -5.03
C MET A 86 11.95 1.76 -4.43
N HIS A 87 12.97 1.53 -5.23
CA HIS A 87 14.30 1.26 -4.70
C HIS A 87 14.90 2.52 -4.09
N PHE A 88 15.34 2.46 -2.83
CA PHE A 88 15.82 3.65 -2.11
C PHE A 88 17.05 4.28 -2.77
N ALA A 89 18.04 3.46 -3.16
CA ALA A 89 19.32 3.97 -3.62
C ALA A 89 19.28 4.48 -5.06
N THR A 90 18.47 3.86 -5.93
CA THR A 90 18.42 4.19 -7.36
C THR A 90 17.21 5.02 -7.74
N GLY A 91 16.22 5.15 -6.86
CA GLY A 91 14.95 5.81 -7.16
C GLY A 91 14.09 5.10 -8.22
N ARG A 92 14.48 3.89 -8.64
CA ARG A 92 13.75 3.10 -9.64
C ARG A 92 12.47 2.54 -9.03
N ARG A 93 11.36 2.59 -9.78
CA ARG A 93 10.13 1.90 -9.39
C ARG A 93 10.31 0.40 -9.60
N LEU A 94 10.07 -0.39 -8.56
CA LEU A 94 10.21 -1.84 -8.57
C LEU A 94 8.87 -2.55 -8.70
N ALA A 95 7.81 -2.00 -8.08
CA ALA A 95 6.49 -2.59 -8.14
C ALA A 95 5.40 -1.55 -7.85
N LYS A 96 4.16 -1.93 -8.16
CA LYS A 96 2.95 -1.23 -7.75
C LYS A 96 2.00 -2.26 -7.16
N TYR A 97 1.39 -1.91 -6.03
CA TYR A 97 0.24 -2.61 -5.49
C TYR A 97 -0.98 -1.69 -5.51
N SER A 98 -2.12 -2.23 -5.91
CA SER A 98 -3.42 -1.59 -5.80
C SER A 98 -4.46 -2.62 -5.42
N GLN A 99 -5.25 -2.35 -4.38
CA GLN A 99 -6.33 -3.26 -3.99
C GLN A 99 -7.34 -3.52 -5.13
N SER A 100 -7.49 -2.57 -6.06
CA SER A 100 -8.43 -2.71 -7.20
C SER A 100 -7.80 -3.21 -8.49
N LEU A 101 -6.48 -3.06 -8.67
CA LEU A 101 -5.78 -3.42 -9.92
C LEU A 101 -4.80 -4.59 -9.75
N GLY A 102 -4.58 -5.06 -8.52
CA GLY A 102 -3.64 -6.14 -8.22
C GLY A 102 -2.20 -5.66 -8.04
N PHE A 103 -1.26 -6.56 -8.28
CA PHE A 103 0.19 -6.37 -8.11
C PHE A 103 0.88 -6.43 -9.47
N GLU A 104 1.70 -5.42 -9.74
CA GLU A 104 2.48 -5.26 -10.97
C GLU A 104 3.95 -5.06 -10.59
N GLN A 105 4.86 -5.80 -11.22
CA GLN A 105 6.31 -5.67 -11.01
C GLN A 105 6.96 -5.03 -12.24
N PHE A 106 7.94 -4.16 -12.00
CA PHE A 106 8.73 -3.49 -13.04
C PHE A 106 10.17 -4.01 -12.99
N GLU A 107 10.80 -4.16 -14.16
CA GLU A 107 12.18 -4.66 -14.33
C GLU A 107 13.28 -3.63 -14.02
#